data_AF-A0A924AQN3-F1
#
_entry.id   AF-A0A924AQN3-F1
#
_cell.length_a   1.000
_cell.length_b   1.000
_cell.length_c   1.000
_cell.angle_alpha   90.00
_cell.angle_beta   90.00
_cell.angle_gamma   90.00
#
_symmetry.space_group_name_H-M   'P 1'
#
loop_
_entity.id
_entity.type
_entity.pdbx_description
1 polymer ?
#
loop_
_entity_poly.entity_id
_entity_poly.type
_entity_poly.pdbx_seq_one_letter_code
_entity_poly.pdbx_strand_id
1 'polypeptide(L)'
;MKILVLFDKDTIKLLRIPFGFFLMPLFLLALSQSMQLFSIWNVVCSFLIIHLLVYPASNGYNSYIDKDEESIGGIEKPPMPTKNLFYVTLLLDTLAVLLSLVCIHWIFSLCILLYILASRAYSSKEIRLKKYPYLGFFVVVFFQGAFTYYTAFLGITDEPLVLNSASFYLLTACSCQIAGAYPLTQVYQHQ
;
A
#
# COMPACT_ATOMS: atom_id res chain seq x y z
N MET A 1 16.98 27.25 17.14
CA MET A 1 15.78 26.46 16.79
C MET A 1 16.03 25.80 15.44
N LYS A 2 16.44 24.52 15.39
CA LYS A 2 16.60 23.81 14.12
C LYS A 2 15.20 23.56 13.57
N ILE A 3 14.88 24.09 12.39
CA ILE A 3 13.64 23.74 11.68
C ILE A 3 13.69 22.24 11.47
N LEU A 4 12.78 21.50 12.12
CA LEU A 4 12.63 20.08 11.90
C LEU A 4 12.06 19.91 10.49
N VAL A 5 12.94 19.65 9.52
CA VAL A 5 12.48 19.30 8.16
C VAL A 5 11.92 17.88 8.25
N LEU A 6 10.59 17.76 8.31
CA LEU A 6 9.87 16.49 8.38
C LEU A 6 10.20 15.56 7.20
N PHE A 7 10.44 16.15 6.02
CA PHE A 7 10.78 15.44 4.79
C PHE A 7 12.28 15.60 4.47
N ASP A 8 13.14 15.00 5.29
CA ASP A 8 14.55 14.88 4.95
C ASP A 8 14.77 13.83 3.84
N LYS A 9 15.96 13.85 3.22
CA LYS A 9 16.32 12.98 2.09
C LYS A 9 16.16 11.50 2.42
N ASP A 10 16.53 11.07 3.62
CA ASP A 10 16.48 9.67 4.02
C ASP A 10 15.04 9.24 4.28
N THR A 11 14.23 10.11 4.90
CA THR A 11 12.78 9.92 5.02
C THR A 11 12.13 9.72 3.65
N ILE A 12 12.41 10.58 2.67
CA ILE A 12 11.86 10.44 1.30
C ILE A 12 12.32 9.13 0.64
N LYS A 13 13.58 8.75 0.83
CA LYS A 13 14.11 7.50 0.29
C LYS A 13 13.37 6.29 0.88
N LEU A 14 13.19 6.25 2.21
CA LEU A 14 12.57 5.13 2.93
C LEU A 14 11.06 4.99 2.70
N LEU A 15 10.39 6.04 2.22
CA LEU A 15 9.01 5.96 1.70
C LEU A 15 8.90 5.09 0.44
N ARG A 16 10.02 4.85 -0.28
CA ARG A 16 10.07 3.97 -1.45
C ARG A 16 8.99 4.31 -2.50
N ILE A 17 8.77 5.60 -2.79
CA ILE A 17 7.75 6.05 -3.75
C ILE A 17 7.90 5.34 -5.13
N PRO A 18 9.11 5.18 -5.71
CA PRO A 18 9.26 4.46 -6.98
C PRO A 18 8.83 2.98 -6.92
N PHE A 19 8.89 2.33 -5.75
CA PHE A 19 8.43 0.95 -5.60
C PHE A 19 6.93 0.80 -5.86
N GLY A 20 6.15 1.87 -5.65
CA GLY A 20 4.72 1.91 -5.99
C GLY A 20 4.43 1.61 -7.46
N PHE A 21 5.40 1.81 -8.37
CA PHE A 21 5.27 1.45 -9.78
C PHE A 21 5.01 -0.05 -9.99
N PHE A 22 5.59 -0.92 -9.15
CA PHE A 22 5.38 -2.38 -9.24
C PHE A 22 3.98 -2.80 -8.77
N LEU A 23 3.30 -1.96 -7.99
CA LEU A 23 1.93 -2.18 -7.52
C LEU A 23 0.87 -1.52 -8.42
N MET A 24 1.29 -0.58 -9.27
CA MET A 24 0.43 0.13 -10.22
C MET A 24 -0.38 -0.77 -11.18
N PRO A 25 0.11 -1.94 -11.65
CA PRO A 25 -0.66 -2.79 -12.57
C PRO A 25 -2.06 -3.16 -12.07
N LEU A 26 -2.26 -3.32 -10.75
CA LEU A 26 -3.57 -3.65 -10.18
C LEU A 26 -4.56 -2.48 -10.34
N PHE A 27 -4.10 -1.25 -10.16
CA PHE A 27 -4.92 -0.05 -10.36
C PHE A 27 -5.27 0.14 -11.85
N LEU A 28 -4.29 -0.04 -12.74
CA LEU A 28 -4.52 0.04 -14.19
C LEU A 28 -5.47 -1.07 -14.67
N LEU A 29 -5.39 -2.27 -14.09
CA LEU A 29 -6.35 -3.32 -14.35
C LEU A 29 -7.74 -2.89 -13.88
N ALA A 30 -7.90 -2.36 -12.67
CA ALA A 30 -9.20 -1.88 -12.18
C ALA A 30 -9.77 -0.79 -13.10
N LEU A 31 -8.94 0.16 -13.53
CA LEU A 31 -9.32 1.20 -14.48
C LEU A 31 -9.75 0.64 -15.83
N SER A 32 -9.01 -0.33 -16.38
CA SER A 32 -9.35 -0.94 -17.68
C SER A 32 -10.63 -1.79 -17.64
N GLN A 33 -10.99 -2.33 -16.47
CA GLN A 33 -12.23 -3.09 -16.27
C GLN A 33 -13.42 -2.20 -15.86
N SER A 34 -13.20 -0.90 -15.62
CA SER A 34 -14.24 0.06 -15.28
C SER A 34 -14.96 0.51 -16.57
N MET A 35 -15.87 -0.33 -17.06
CA MET A 35 -16.62 -0.13 -18.31
C MET A 35 -17.72 0.95 -18.21
N GLN A 36 -18.02 1.44 -17.01
CA GLN A 36 -18.99 2.52 -16.77
C GLN A 36 -18.32 3.90 -16.89
N LEU A 37 -19.12 4.95 -17.10
CA LEU A 37 -18.66 6.33 -17.02
C LEU A 37 -18.15 6.61 -15.60
N PHE A 38 -16.83 6.72 -15.45
CA PHE A 38 -16.20 7.13 -14.19
C PHE A 38 -15.82 8.62 -14.23
N SER A 39 -15.74 9.22 -13.04
CA SER A 39 -15.25 10.58 -12.90
C SER A 39 -13.72 10.61 -12.96
N ILE A 40 -13.15 11.49 -13.80
CA ILE A 40 -11.70 11.73 -13.83
C ILE A 40 -11.19 12.15 -12.44
N TRP A 41 -12.02 12.87 -11.68
CA TRP A 41 -11.73 13.23 -10.30
C TRP A 41 -11.50 11.98 -9.43
N ASN A 42 -12.41 11.00 -9.49
CA ASN A 42 -12.32 9.76 -8.72
C ASN A 42 -11.08 8.95 -9.10
N VAL A 43 -10.77 8.84 -10.40
CA VAL A 43 -9.56 8.18 -10.90
C VAL A 43 -8.31 8.85 -10.33
N VAL A 44 -8.20 10.18 -10.44
CA VAL A 44 -7.03 10.93 -9.97
C VAL A 44 -6.91 10.85 -8.44
N CYS A 45 -7.99 11.10 -7.71
CA CYS A 45 -7.97 11.05 -6.24
C CYS A 45 -7.61 9.66 -5.73
N SER A 46 -8.26 8.59 -6.23
CA SER A 46 -7.95 7.22 -5.80
C SER A 46 -6.52 6.82 -6.15
N PHE A 47 -6.03 7.22 -7.33
CA PHE A 47 -4.64 6.99 -7.74
C PHE A 47 -3.66 7.66 -6.77
N LEU A 48 -3.82 8.96 -6.50
CA LEU A 48 -2.93 9.72 -5.62
C LEU A 48 -2.97 9.19 -4.18
N ILE A 49 -4.16 8.88 -3.66
CA ILE A 49 -4.32 8.32 -2.32
C ILE A 49 -3.58 6.98 -2.20
N ILE A 50 -3.82 6.04 -3.12
CA ILE A 50 -3.22 4.71 -3.06
C ILE A 50 -1.69 4.79 -3.26
N HIS A 51 -1.23 5.48 -4.31
CA HIS A 51 0.17 5.41 -4.74
C HIS A 51 1.10 6.40 -4.05
N LEU A 52 0.58 7.56 -3.62
CA LEU A 52 1.41 8.61 -3.01
C LEU A 52 1.20 8.76 -1.50
N LEU A 53 0.12 8.21 -0.94
CA LEU A 53 -0.11 8.23 0.52
C LEU A 53 0.02 6.83 1.11
N VAL A 54 -0.83 5.88 0.70
CA VAL A 54 -0.93 4.55 1.33
C VAL A 54 0.33 3.71 1.13
N TYR A 55 0.78 3.51 -0.12
CA TYR A 55 1.99 2.71 -0.35
C TYR A 55 3.24 3.33 0.30
N PRO A 56 3.50 4.65 0.15
CA PRO A 56 4.63 5.28 0.81
C PRO A 56 4.59 5.18 2.33
N ALA A 57 3.43 5.39 2.95
CA ALA A 57 3.26 5.26 4.39
C ALA A 57 3.48 3.81 4.87
N SER A 58 2.95 2.84 4.13
CA SER A 58 3.15 1.40 4.39
C SER A 58 4.64 1.04 4.38
N ASN A 59 5.34 1.43 3.31
CA ASN A 59 6.76 1.20 3.13
C ASN A 59 7.63 1.91 4.17
N GLY A 60 7.32 3.17 4.48
CA GLY A 60 8.05 3.97 5.45
C GLY A 60 7.88 3.46 6.88
N TYR A 61 6.68 3.04 7.27
CA TYR A 61 6.44 2.46 8.60
C TYR A 61 7.17 1.14 8.75
N ASN A 62 7.13 0.29 7.73
CA ASN A 62 7.90 -0.94 7.70
C ASN A 62 9.40 -0.67 7.91
N SER A 63 9.98 0.25 7.13
CA SER A 63 11.38 0.66 7.29
C SER A 63 11.69 1.23 8.69
N TYR A 64 10.79 2.03 9.26
CA TYR A 64 10.97 2.62 10.60
C TYR A 64 11.03 1.56 11.71
N ILE A 65 10.18 0.53 11.63
CA ILE A 65 10.11 -0.51 12.65
C ILE A 65 11.27 -1.48 12.52
N ASP A 66 11.57 -1.91 11.29
CA ASP A 66 12.54 -2.98 11.05
C ASP A 66 13.99 -2.49 11.10
N LYS A 67 14.24 -1.25 10.67
CA LYS A 67 15.59 -0.67 10.64
C LYS A 67 16.58 -1.59 9.91
N ASP A 68 16.12 -2.14 8.80
CA ASP A 68 16.93 -3.06 7.99
C ASP A 68 18.22 -2.36 7.54
N GLU A 69 19.34 -3.06 7.61
CA GLU A 69 20.62 -2.63 7.05
C GLU A 69 20.92 -3.32 5.71
N GLU A 70 20.19 -4.41 5.44
CA GLU A 70 20.25 -5.17 4.19
C GLU A 70 19.28 -4.63 3.13
N SER A 71 19.34 -5.22 1.94
CA SER A 71 18.52 -4.81 0.81
C SER A 71 17.03 -4.96 1.09
N ILE A 72 16.26 -3.92 0.74
CA ILE A 72 14.81 -3.88 0.79
C ILE A 72 14.25 -3.50 -0.58
N GLY A 73 12.93 -3.64 -0.77
CA GLY A 73 12.28 -3.35 -2.06
C GLY A 73 12.69 -1.99 -2.66
N GLY A 74 13.47 -2.02 -3.75
CA GLY A 74 13.94 -0.84 -4.47
C GLY A 74 15.13 -0.10 -3.85
N ILE A 75 15.72 -0.58 -2.74
CA ILE A 75 16.88 0.05 -2.09
C ILE A 75 17.86 -1.02 -1.58
N GLU A 76 19.04 -1.08 -2.18
CA GLU A 76 20.09 -2.02 -1.79
C GLU A 76 20.71 -1.73 -0.41
N LYS A 77 20.94 -0.44 -0.10
CA LYS A 77 21.48 0.04 1.19
C LYS A 77 20.55 1.11 1.77
N PRO A 78 19.53 0.70 2.55
CA PRO A 78 18.61 1.64 3.19
C PRO A 78 19.35 2.49 4.24
N PRO A 79 19.10 3.81 4.32
CA PRO A 79 19.59 4.63 5.42
C PRO A 79 18.83 4.29 6.71
N MET A 80 19.44 4.56 7.87
CA MET A 80 18.77 4.34 9.15
C MET A 80 17.60 5.31 9.35
N PRO A 81 16.41 4.82 9.72
CA PRO A 81 15.23 5.67 9.87
C PRO A 81 15.35 6.57 11.10
N THR A 82 14.86 7.81 10.97
CA THR A 82 14.71 8.75 12.08
C THR A 82 13.27 8.80 12.58
N LYS A 83 13.02 9.49 13.70
CA LYS A 83 11.64 9.74 14.18
C LYS A 83 10.78 10.53 13.18
N ASN A 84 11.39 11.28 12.26
CA ASN A 84 10.66 12.01 11.23
C ASN A 84 9.86 11.06 10.35
N LEU A 85 10.45 9.93 9.93
CA LEU A 85 9.79 8.94 9.10
C LEU A 85 8.50 8.41 9.74
N PHE A 86 8.50 8.17 11.05
CA PHE A 86 7.30 7.76 11.78
C PHE A 86 6.20 8.83 11.78
N TYR A 87 6.55 10.10 11.99
CA TYR A 87 5.57 11.18 11.94
C TYR A 87 5.05 11.42 10.52
N VAL A 88 5.91 11.26 9.51
CA VAL A 88 5.50 11.33 8.10
C VAL A 88 4.55 10.18 7.76
N THR A 89 4.81 8.95 8.19
CA THR A 89 3.90 7.83 7.90
C THR A 89 2.54 8.02 8.57
N LEU A 90 2.51 8.52 9.81
CA LEU A 90 1.27 8.86 10.51
C LEU A 90 0.50 9.99 9.81
N LEU A 91 1.21 11.02 9.34
CA LEU A 91 0.61 12.11 8.57
C LEU A 91 0.00 11.59 7.27
N LEU A 92 0.73 10.77 6.52
CA LEU A 92 0.26 10.18 5.26
C LEU A 92 -0.94 9.24 5.48
N ASP A 93 -0.93 8.41 6.52
CA ASP A 93 -2.07 7.55 6.88
C ASP A 93 -3.32 8.39 7.19
N THR A 94 -3.15 9.44 8.00
CA THR A 94 -4.24 10.35 8.39
C THR A 94 -4.81 11.06 7.15
N LEU A 95 -3.95 11.59 6.29
CA LEU A 95 -4.36 12.23 5.04
C LEU A 95 -5.04 11.23 4.11
N ALA A 96 -4.54 9.99 3.99
CA ALA A 96 -5.15 8.97 3.15
C ALA A 96 -6.59 8.70 3.57
N VAL A 97 -6.85 8.46 4.86
CA VAL A 97 -8.21 8.18 5.36
C VAL A 97 -9.13 9.38 5.20
N LEU A 98 -8.68 10.59 5.58
CA LEU A 98 -9.50 11.80 5.51
C LEU A 98 -9.82 12.21 4.07
N LEU A 99 -8.83 12.20 3.18
CA LEU A 99 -9.04 12.54 1.77
C LEU A 99 -9.90 11.47 1.08
N SER A 100 -9.76 10.19 1.44
CA SER A 100 -10.65 9.14 0.94
C SER A 100 -12.11 9.39 1.31
N LEU A 101 -12.36 9.85 2.54
CA LEU A 101 -13.70 10.13 3.06
C LEU A 101 -14.31 11.37 2.40
N VAL A 102 -13.51 12.41 2.18
CA VAL A 102 -13.98 13.71 1.66
C VAL A 102 -14.05 13.74 0.12
N CYS A 103 -13.12 13.08 -0.57
CA CYS A 103 -12.99 13.20 -2.02
C CYS A 103 -13.71 12.10 -2.81
N ILE A 104 -14.02 10.96 -2.19
CA ILE A 104 -14.59 9.78 -2.85
C ILE A 104 -15.81 9.28 -2.09
N HIS A 105 -15.66 8.29 -1.21
CA HIS A 105 -16.78 7.63 -0.55
C HIS A 105 -16.35 6.94 0.75
N TRP A 106 -17.27 6.80 1.70
CA TRP A 106 -16.97 6.27 3.02
C TRP A 106 -16.54 4.79 2.97
N ILE A 107 -17.07 3.98 2.04
CA ILE A 107 -16.62 2.58 1.87
C ILE A 107 -15.17 2.54 1.38
N PHE A 108 -14.79 3.43 0.45
CA PHE A 108 -13.41 3.54 -0.01
C PHE A 108 -12.49 3.95 1.14
N SER A 109 -12.88 4.93 1.96
CA SER A 109 -12.15 5.32 3.17
C SER A 109 -12.00 4.17 4.18
N LEU A 110 -13.05 3.37 4.38
CA LEU A 110 -12.99 2.18 5.23
C LEU A 110 -12.01 1.14 4.67
N CYS A 111 -12.01 0.91 3.36
CA CYS A 111 -11.02 0.02 2.72
C CYS A 111 -9.59 0.51 2.93
N ILE A 112 -9.34 1.80 2.75
CA ILE A 112 -8.03 2.42 3.00
C ILE A 112 -7.61 2.27 4.46
N LEU A 113 -8.52 2.50 5.42
CA LEU A 113 -8.27 2.27 6.83
C LEU A 113 -7.91 0.80 7.13
N LEU A 114 -8.68 -0.16 6.58
CA LEU A 114 -8.42 -1.59 6.77
C LEU A 114 -7.07 -2.01 6.19
N TYR A 115 -6.71 -1.50 5.00
CA TYR A 115 -5.39 -1.71 4.42
C TYR A 115 -4.28 -1.18 5.34
N ILE A 116 -4.43 0.06 5.83
CA ILE A 116 -3.45 0.69 6.74
C ILE A 116 -3.32 -0.18 7.99
N LEU A 117 -4.42 -0.55 8.64
CA LEU A 117 -4.39 -1.39 9.85
C LEU A 117 -3.71 -2.73 9.61
N ALA A 118 -3.99 -3.40 8.48
CA ALA A 118 -3.31 -4.63 8.10
C ALA A 118 -1.80 -4.43 7.90
N SER A 119 -1.40 -3.35 7.21
CA SER A 119 0.01 -2.97 7.04
C SER A 119 0.72 -2.68 8.36
N ARG A 120 0.04 -1.99 9.30
CA ARG A 120 0.58 -1.71 10.64
C ARG A 120 0.70 -3.01 11.45
N ALA A 121 -0.34 -3.85 11.47
CA ALA A 121 -0.30 -5.15 12.14
C ALA A 121 0.81 -6.05 11.57
N TYR A 122 1.07 -5.96 10.27
CA TYR A 122 2.14 -6.68 9.59
C TYR A 122 3.53 -6.36 10.15
N SER A 123 3.83 -5.06 10.32
CA SER A 123 5.18 -4.60 10.67
C SER A 123 5.38 -4.31 12.16
N SER A 124 4.32 -3.94 12.89
CA SER A 124 4.35 -3.51 14.30
C SER A 124 5.13 -4.47 15.20
N LYS A 125 5.62 -3.98 16.35
CA LYS A 125 6.34 -4.83 17.31
C LYS A 125 5.40 -5.67 18.16
N GLU A 126 4.16 -5.20 18.32
CA GLU A 126 3.13 -5.78 19.16
C GLU A 126 2.45 -6.97 18.49
N ILE A 127 2.13 -6.87 17.19
CA ILE A 127 1.44 -7.94 16.43
C ILE A 127 2.44 -8.70 15.53
N ARG A 128 3.25 -7.97 14.76
CA ARG A 128 4.32 -8.49 13.88
C ARG A 128 3.92 -9.71 13.04
N LEU A 129 2.81 -9.63 12.27
CA LEU A 129 2.30 -10.78 11.50
C LEU A 129 3.34 -11.40 10.55
N LYS A 130 4.27 -10.59 10.05
CA LYS A 130 5.36 -11.04 9.18
C LYS A 130 6.30 -12.08 9.81
N LYS A 131 6.26 -12.24 11.14
CA LYS A 131 6.98 -13.32 11.85
C LYS A 131 6.43 -14.71 11.48
N TYR A 132 5.18 -14.80 11.03
CA TYR A 132 4.51 -16.05 10.69
C TYR A 132 4.49 -16.22 9.17
N PRO A 133 5.30 -17.12 8.57
CA PRO A 133 5.49 -17.15 7.12
C PRO A 133 4.18 -17.30 6.32
N TYR A 134 3.33 -18.26 6.67
CA TYR A 134 2.07 -18.50 5.94
C TYR A 134 1.03 -17.41 6.17
N LEU A 135 0.85 -16.97 7.41
CA LEU A 135 -0.13 -15.93 7.74
C LEU A 135 0.31 -14.58 7.17
N GLY A 136 1.58 -14.24 7.32
CA GLY A 136 2.15 -13.02 6.74
C GLY A 136 2.05 -13.00 5.23
N PHE A 137 2.41 -14.11 4.57
CA PHE A 137 2.23 -14.29 3.14
C PHE A 137 0.77 -14.07 2.71
N PHE A 138 -0.19 -14.72 3.39
CA PHE A 138 -1.61 -14.59 3.08
C PHE A 138 -2.10 -13.15 3.23
N VAL A 139 -1.71 -12.48 4.31
CA VAL A 139 -2.06 -11.07 4.57
C VAL A 139 -1.54 -10.18 3.45
N VAL A 140 -0.28 -10.33 3.05
CA VAL A 140 0.29 -9.52 1.96
C VAL A 140 -0.41 -9.80 0.64
N VAL A 141 -0.57 -11.07 0.27
CA VAL A 141 -1.19 -11.48 -1.00
C VAL A 141 -2.64 -11.01 -1.10
N PHE A 142 -3.40 -11.10 -0.02
CA PHE A 142 -4.78 -10.61 0.01
C PHE A 142 -4.84 -9.08 -0.03
N PHE A 143 -4.15 -8.40 0.90
CA PHE A 143 -4.27 -6.94 1.04
C PHE A 143 -3.61 -6.17 -0.10
N GLN A 144 -2.44 -6.60 -0.59
CA GLN A 144 -1.80 -5.98 -1.73
C GLN A 144 -2.37 -6.46 -3.07
N GLY A 145 -3.04 -7.63 -3.11
CA GLY A 145 -3.62 -8.24 -4.30
C GLY A 145 -5.11 -7.91 -4.49
N ALA A 146 -5.97 -8.90 -4.24
CA ALA A 146 -7.42 -8.80 -4.42
C ALA A 146 -8.02 -7.54 -3.76
N PHE A 147 -7.62 -7.24 -2.53
CA PHE A 147 -8.19 -6.13 -1.77
C PHE A 147 -7.81 -4.77 -2.36
N THR A 148 -6.55 -4.59 -2.79
CA THR A 148 -6.11 -3.40 -3.51
C THR A 148 -6.88 -3.23 -4.81
N TYR A 149 -7.05 -4.30 -5.59
CA TYR A 149 -7.83 -4.24 -6.83
C TYR A 149 -9.27 -3.80 -6.57
N TYR A 150 -9.94 -4.42 -5.58
CA TYR A 150 -11.28 -4.04 -5.17
C TYR A 150 -11.34 -2.56 -4.73
N THR A 151 -10.39 -2.13 -3.91
CA THR A 151 -10.32 -0.76 -3.40
C THR A 151 -10.12 0.23 -4.56
N ALA A 152 -9.23 -0.07 -5.51
CA ALA A 152 -9.03 0.74 -6.70
C ALA A 152 -10.30 0.81 -7.56
N PHE A 153 -10.96 -0.32 -7.83
CA PHE A 153 -12.21 -0.36 -8.59
C PHE A 153 -13.29 0.50 -7.94
N LEU A 154 -13.50 0.33 -6.63
CA LEU A 154 -14.44 1.15 -5.86
C LEU A 154 -14.06 2.64 -5.91
N GLY A 155 -12.78 2.96 -5.78
CA GLY A 155 -12.30 4.34 -5.83
C GLY A 155 -12.45 4.99 -7.20
N ILE A 156 -12.41 4.21 -8.27
CA ILE A 156 -12.56 4.68 -9.66
C ILE A 156 -14.05 4.85 -10.03
N THR A 157 -14.86 3.85 -9.72
CA THR A 157 -16.27 3.76 -10.16
C THR A 157 -17.25 4.36 -9.17
N ASP A 158 -16.84 4.58 -7.93
CA ASP A 158 -17.70 4.91 -6.78
C ASP A 158 -18.74 3.82 -6.44
N GLU A 159 -18.60 2.63 -7.02
CA GLU A 159 -19.55 1.53 -6.88
C GLU A 159 -18.81 0.25 -6.42
N PRO A 160 -19.44 -0.57 -5.58
CA PRO A 160 -18.86 -1.84 -5.18
C PRO A 160 -18.77 -2.79 -6.38
N LEU A 161 -17.67 -3.53 -6.46
CA LEU A 161 -17.48 -4.55 -7.49
C LEU A 161 -18.57 -5.64 -7.36
N VAL A 162 -19.34 -5.83 -8.43
CA VAL A 162 -20.34 -6.91 -8.50
C VAL A 162 -19.63 -8.26 -8.52
N LEU A 163 -19.92 -9.09 -7.52
CA LEU A 163 -19.34 -10.43 -7.41
C LEU A 163 -19.99 -11.40 -8.39
N ASN A 164 -19.21 -11.80 -9.38
CA ASN A 164 -19.51 -12.83 -10.36
C ASN A 164 -18.21 -13.59 -10.73
N SER A 165 -18.30 -14.61 -11.58
CA SER A 165 -17.15 -15.43 -11.96
C SER A 165 -16.00 -14.61 -12.56
N ALA A 166 -16.29 -13.58 -13.36
CA ALA A 166 -15.25 -12.73 -13.96
C ALA A 166 -14.50 -11.90 -12.90
N SER A 167 -15.24 -11.24 -12.01
CA SER A 167 -14.65 -10.50 -10.88
C SER A 167 -13.83 -11.40 -9.95
N PHE A 168 -14.29 -12.64 -9.72
CA PHE A 168 -13.59 -13.62 -8.91
C PHE A 168 -12.24 -14.00 -9.53
N TYR A 169 -12.18 -14.21 -10.84
CA TYR A 169 -10.93 -14.46 -11.55
C TYR A 169 -9.98 -13.25 -11.50
N LEU A 170 -10.50 -12.02 -11.62
CA LEU A 170 -9.69 -10.80 -11.50
C LEU A 170 -9.07 -10.66 -10.10
N LEU A 171 -9.88 -10.80 -9.04
CA LEU A 171 -9.41 -10.73 -7.66
C LEU A 171 -8.34 -11.81 -7.37
N THR A 172 -8.58 -13.03 -7.85
CA THR A 172 -7.63 -14.14 -7.70
C THR A 172 -6.35 -13.86 -8.47
N ALA A 173 -6.43 -13.40 -9.72
CA ALA A 173 -5.28 -13.06 -10.54
C ALA A 173 -4.41 -11.96 -9.90
N CYS A 174 -5.02 -10.91 -9.35
CA CYS A 174 -4.29 -9.86 -8.62
C CYS A 174 -3.57 -10.42 -7.39
N SER A 175 -4.19 -11.34 -6.65
CA SER A 175 -3.54 -12.02 -5.53
C SER A 175 -2.38 -12.91 -6.01
N CYS A 176 -2.58 -13.71 -7.06
CA CYS A 176 -1.54 -14.55 -7.66
C CYS A 176 -0.34 -13.73 -8.18
N GLN A 177 -0.59 -12.54 -8.75
CA GLN A 177 0.48 -11.62 -9.17
C GLN A 177 1.37 -11.21 -7.99
N ILE A 178 0.77 -10.82 -6.86
CA ILE A 178 1.53 -10.50 -5.64
C ILE A 178 2.20 -11.75 -5.07
N ALA A 179 1.51 -12.89 -5.06
CA ALA A 179 2.03 -14.17 -4.58
C ALA A 179 3.27 -14.63 -5.36
N GLY A 180 3.36 -14.36 -6.66
CA GLY A 180 4.54 -14.67 -7.47
C GLY A 180 5.74 -13.77 -7.17
N ALA A 181 5.50 -12.49 -6.85
CA ALA A 181 6.57 -11.52 -6.58
C ALA A 181 7.04 -11.52 -5.12
N TYR A 182 6.13 -11.75 -4.16
CA TYR A 182 6.42 -11.57 -2.74
C TYR A 182 7.51 -12.51 -2.20
N PRO A 183 7.54 -13.82 -2.50
CA PRO A 183 8.59 -14.72 -2.03
C PRO A 183 10.00 -14.31 -2.47
N LEU A 184 10.14 -13.69 -3.65
CA LEU A 184 11.44 -13.18 -4.11
C LEU A 184 12.01 -12.16 -3.13
N THR A 185 11.17 -11.29 -2.55
CA THR A 185 11.60 -10.30 -1.56
C THR A 185 12.11 -10.93 -0.26
N GLN A 186 11.62 -12.13 0.10
CA GLN A 186 12.03 -12.84 1.31
C GLN A 186 13.32 -13.64 1.10
N VAL A 187 13.52 -14.23 -0.09
CA VAL A 187 14.74 -14.99 -0.41
C VAL A 187 15.99 -14.11 -0.34
N TYR A 188 15.92 -12.84 -0.75
CA TYR A 188 17.06 -11.91 -0.65
C TYR A 188 17.33 -11.37 0.75
N GLN A 189 16.42 -11.54 1.71
CA GLN A 189 16.53 -11.09 3.10
C GLN A 189 16.93 -12.22 4.06
N HIS A 190 17.20 -13.42 3.54
CA HIS A 190 17.58 -14.61 4.33
C HIS A 190 18.94 -15.14 3.85
N GLN A 191 19.97 -14.28 3.87
CA GLN A 191 21.35 -14.73 3.77
C GLN A 191 21.86 -15.26 5.12
#